data_AF-A0A3M1B7M2-F1
#
_entry.id   AF-A0A3M1B7M2-F1
#
_cell.length_a   1.000
_cell.length_b   1.000
_cell.length_c   1.000
_cell.angle_alpha   90.00
_cell.angle_beta   90.00
_cell.angle_gamma   90.00
#
_symmetry.space_group_name_H-M   'P 1'
#
loop_
_entity.id
_entity.type
_entity.pdbx_description
1 polymer ?
#
loop_
_entity_poly.entity_id
_entity_poly.type
_entity_poly.pdbx_seq_one_letter_code
_entity_poly.pdbx_strand_id
1 'polypeptide(L)'
;MENYKIANRANAACSQCQKRYSNQEEYISILAHPSPDSEEFVRLSFCLECWDREKGKRRYLCFWRSCKSKVSPQSWDIQSLLETFEDLANKQFALEDEEAKFCYLLALVLLRKKRLSLQDIRFQKNQEYFVLFEKKKNKSWKIPVPPLDKEEIEHLTNKLASLLQSPETLKREGEKK
;
A
#
# COMPACT_ATOMS: atom_id res chain seq x y z
N MET A 1 12.54 -15.40 -6.74
CA MET A 1 12.48 -14.33 -5.72
C MET A 1 12.92 -14.92 -4.40
N GLU A 2 14.12 -14.58 -3.94
CA GLU A 2 14.56 -14.92 -2.58
C GLU A 2 13.63 -14.25 -1.57
N ASN A 3 13.19 -15.02 -0.57
CA ASN A 3 12.15 -14.63 0.36
C ASN A 3 12.81 -14.05 1.61
N TYR A 4 13.15 -12.76 1.57
CA TYR A 4 13.75 -12.08 2.74
C TYR A 4 12.74 -12.01 3.88
N LYS A 5 13.06 -12.67 5.01
CA LYS A 5 12.24 -12.60 6.22
C LYS A 5 12.52 -11.27 6.92
N ILE A 6 11.54 -10.37 6.90
CA ILE A 6 11.54 -9.17 7.73
C ILE A 6 10.84 -9.51 9.04
N ALA A 7 11.61 -9.61 10.12
CA ALA A 7 11.08 -9.77 11.46
C ALA A 7 10.47 -8.45 11.97
N ASN A 8 9.39 -8.56 12.72
CA ASN A 8 8.57 -7.48 13.29
C ASN A 8 7.68 -6.73 12.27
N ARG A 9 6.37 -7.01 12.29
CA ARG A 9 5.38 -6.36 11.42
C ARG A 9 4.81 -5.13 12.12
N ALA A 10 5.09 -3.95 11.57
CA ALA A 10 4.52 -2.64 11.94
C ALA A 10 4.43 -2.38 13.46
N ASN A 11 5.49 -1.79 14.03
CA ASN A 11 5.50 -1.45 15.46
C ASN A 11 4.41 -0.42 15.79
N ALA A 12 3.53 -0.78 16.71
CA ALA A 12 2.53 0.14 17.28
C ALA A 12 3.14 1.13 18.29
N ALA A 13 4.43 0.96 18.61
CA ALA A 13 5.17 1.73 19.59
C ALA A 13 6.61 1.99 19.14
N CYS A 14 7.23 2.99 19.76
CA CYS A 14 8.64 3.31 19.59
C CYS A 14 9.52 2.17 20.12
N SER A 15 10.45 1.68 19.29
CA SER A 15 11.42 0.64 19.63
C SER A 15 12.39 1.05 20.75
N GLN A 16 12.56 2.35 21.00
CA GLN A 16 13.43 2.87 22.06
C GLN A 16 12.68 3.08 23.38
N CYS A 17 11.63 3.91 23.38
CA CYS A 17 10.94 4.31 24.62
C CYS A 17 9.63 3.55 24.87
N GLN A 18 9.25 2.63 23.98
CA GLN A 18 8.00 1.84 24.05
C GLN A 18 6.70 2.69 24.08
N LYS A 19 6.80 4.01 23.86
CA LYS A 19 5.65 4.90 23.69
C LYS A 19 4.82 4.44 22.50
N ARG A 20 3.53 4.19 22.74
CA ARG A 20 2.55 3.96 21.67
C ARG A 20 2.29 5.26 20.90
N TYR A 21 2.18 5.15 19.58
CA TYR A 21 1.89 6.30 18.74
C TYR A 21 0.42 6.73 18.88
N SER A 22 0.21 8.01 19.12
CA SER A 22 -1.10 8.64 19.06
C SER A 22 -1.61 8.72 17.61
N ASN A 23 -2.92 8.98 17.45
CA ASN A 23 -3.48 9.23 16.13
C ASN A 23 -2.81 10.45 15.50
N GLN A 24 -2.50 10.32 14.21
CA GLN A 24 -1.77 11.31 13.41
C GLN A 24 -0.34 11.59 13.90
N GLU A 25 0.21 10.80 14.82
CA GLU A 25 1.59 10.97 15.26
C GLU A 25 2.55 10.48 14.18
N GLU A 26 3.51 11.34 13.82
CA GLU A 26 4.61 11.00 12.93
C GLU A 26 5.68 10.18 13.65
N TYR A 27 6.25 9.23 12.92
CA TYR A 27 7.36 8.40 13.37
C TYR A 27 8.27 8.02 12.21
N ILE A 28 9.50 7.65 12.52
CA ILE A 28 10.46 7.14 11.54
C ILE A 28 10.53 5.62 11.68
N SER A 29 10.46 4.89 10.57
CA SER A 29 10.82 3.48 10.53
C SER A 29 12.15 3.30 9.81
N ILE A 30 12.91 2.30 10.25
CA ILE A 30 14.15 1.88 9.61
C ILE A 30 14.11 0.39 9.31
N LEU A 31 14.87 -0.02 8.29
CA LEU A 31 15.22 -1.40 8.02
C LEU A 31 16.70 -1.60 8.35
N ALA A 32 17.00 -2.53 9.27
CA ALA A 32 18.37 -2.78 9.73
C ALA A 32 18.61 -4.28 9.88
N HIS A 33 19.89 -4.68 9.93
CA HIS A 33 20.26 -6.00 10.42
C HIS A 33 20.25 -5.98 11.96
N PRO A 34 19.77 -7.06 12.61
CA PRO A 34 19.84 -7.17 14.07
C PRO A 34 21.28 -7.31 14.57
N SER A 35 22.17 -7.92 13.78
CA SER A 35 23.61 -8.01 14.01
C SER A 35 24.37 -7.97 12.67
N PRO A 36 25.67 -7.64 12.65
CA PRO A 36 26.47 -7.54 11.42
C PRO A 36 26.45 -8.80 10.53
N ASP A 37 26.37 -9.99 11.15
CA ASP A 37 26.43 -11.29 10.47
C ASP A 37 25.04 -11.90 10.21
N SER A 38 23.97 -11.15 10.49
CA SER A 38 22.61 -11.67 10.31
C SER A 38 22.12 -11.47 8.88
N GLU A 39 21.65 -12.55 8.25
CA GLU A 39 20.94 -12.48 6.97
C GLU A 39 19.48 -12.00 7.11
N GLU A 40 18.99 -11.81 8.34
CA GLU A 40 17.63 -11.35 8.60
C GLU A 40 17.54 -9.82 8.67
N PHE A 41 16.38 -9.29 8.29
CA PHE A 41 16.09 -7.87 8.44
C PHE A 41 15.09 -7.64 9.56
N VAL A 42 15.31 -6.59 10.34
CA VAL A 42 14.36 -6.11 11.35
C VAL A 42 13.84 -4.73 10.99
N ARG A 43 12.54 -4.53 11.20
CA ARG A 43 11.94 -3.19 11.18
C ARG A 43 11.87 -2.61 12.58
N LEU A 44 12.51 -1.47 12.78
CA LEU A 44 12.39 -0.67 14.01
C LEU A 44 11.62 0.62 13.70
N SER A 45 10.89 1.14 14.69
CA SER A 45 10.16 2.41 14.57
C SER A 45 10.52 3.32 15.73
N PHE A 46 10.70 4.61 15.49
CA PHE A 46 11.10 5.58 16.50
C PHE A 46 10.17 6.78 16.45
N CYS A 47 9.69 7.26 17.60
CA CYS A 47 9.13 8.61 17.66
C CYS A 47 10.21 9.62 17.26
N LEU A 48 9.81 10.81 16.82
CA LEU A 48 10.76 11.82 16.31
C LEU A 48 11.87 12.15 17.32
N GLU A 49 11.53 12.30 18.60
CA GLU A 49 12.51 12.56 19.67
C GLU A 49 13.55 11.44 19.84
N CYS A 50 13.12 10.17 19.76
CA CYS A 50 14.04 9.05 19.86
C CYS A 50 14.86 8.90 18.57
N TRP A 51 14.26 9.20 17.42
CA TRP A 51 14.96 9.19 16.14
C TRP A 51 16.10 10.21 16.11
N ASP A 52 15.87 11.43 16.60
CA ASP A 52 16.91 12.46 16.65
C ASP A 52 18.10 12.07 17.50
N ARG A 53 17.90 11.21 18.51
CA ARG A 53 18.98 10.64 19.33
C ARG A 53 19.66 9.43 18.70
N GLU A 54 18.96 8.68 17.85
CA GLU A 54 19.44 7.42 17.25
C GLU A 54 20.07 7.62 15.86
N LYS A 55 19.67 8.69 15.15
CA LYS A 55 20.19 9.00 13.80
C LYS A 55 21.71 9.09 13.83
N GLY A 56 22.37 8.35 12.94
CA GLY A 56 23.83 8.28 12.85
C GLY A 56 24.53 7.34 13.84
N LYS A 57 23.83 6.77 14.83
CA LYS A 57 24.42 5.80 15.78
C LYS A 57 24.27 4.35 15.33
N ARG A 58 23.17 4.05 14.63
CA ARG A 58 22.85 2.71 14.16
C ARG A 58 23.04 2.63 12.65
N ARG A 59 23.61 1.51 12.17
CA ARG A 59 23.65 1.18 10.75
C ARG A 59 22.28 0.66 10.31
N TYR A 60 21.69 1.29 9.31
CA TYR A 60 20.44 0.87 8.68
C TYR A 60 20.58 1.00 7.17
N LEU A 61 19.79 0.21 6.43
CA LEU A 61 19.79 0.24 4.97
C LEU A 61 18.98 1.40 4.42
N CYS A 62 17.81 1.65 5.02
CA CYS A 62 16.92 2.71 4.62
C CYS A 62 16.08 3.17 5.81
N PHE A 63 15.51 4.37 5.67
CA PHE A 63 14.55 4.92 6.60
C PHE A 63 13.41 5.58 5.83
N TRP A 64 12.24 5.61 6.44
CA TRP A 64 11.08 6.30 5.88
C TRP A 64 10.23 6.91 7.00
N ARG A 65 9.60 8.04 6.69
CA ARG A 65 8.64 8.68 7.57
C ARG A 65 7.27 8.03 7.42
N SER A 66 6.55 7.91 8.52
CA SER A 66 5.21 7.33 8.56
C SER A 66 4.35 8.11 9.54
N CYS A 67 3.04 8.08 9.33
CA CYS A 67 2.06 8.69 10.22
C CYS A 67 1.04 7.64 10.64
N LYS A 68 0.69 7.60 11.94
CA LYS A 68 -0.36 6.71 12.42
C LYS A 68 -1.71 7.25 11.94
N SER A 69 -2.32 6.61 10.94
CA SER A 69 -3.63 7.05 10.45
C SER A 69 -4.69 7.03 11.56
N LYS A 70 -5.48 8.10 11.65
CA LYS A 70 -6.69 8.24 12.49
C LYS A 70 -7.83 7.35 11.98
N VAL A 71 -7.85 7.06 10.69
CA VAL A 71 -9.00 6.47 10.03
C VAL A 71 -9.08 5.00 10.42
N SER A 72 -10.23 4.56 10.92
CA SER A 72 -10.62 3.15 10.88
C SER A 72 -10.35 2.65 9.45
N PRO A 73 -9.95 1.39 9.24
CA PRO A 73 -9.89 0.89 7.87
C PRO A 73 -11.28 1.07 7.29
N GLN A 74 -11.46 2.06 6.42
CA GLN A 74 -12.70 2.28 5.72
C GLN A 74 -13.02 0.91 5.11
N SER A 75 -14.18 0.36 5.46
CA SER A 75 -14.59 -0.98 5.04
C SER A 75 -14.91 -0.89 3.57
N TRP A 76 -13.86 -0.83 2.75
CA TRP A 76 -13.97 -0.91 1.32
C TRP A 76 -14.65 -2.23 1.01
N ASP A 77 -15.71 -2.17 0.19
CA ASP A 77 -16.24 -3.39 -0.40
C ASP A 77 -15.20 -3.91 -1.39
N ILE A 78 -14.37 -4.81 -0.88
CA ILE A 78 -13.27 -5.43 -1.62
C ILE A 78 -13.80 -6.23 -2.81
N GLN A 79 -15.05 -6.73 -2.75
CA GLN A 79 -15.63 -7.48 -3.85
C GLN A 79 -16.00 -6.55 -5.00
N SER A 80 -16.71 -5.45 -4.74
CA SER A 80 -17.01 -4.42 -5.74
C SER A 80 -15.75 -3.83 -6.38
N LEU A 81 -14.69 -3.60 -5.59
CA LEU A 81 -13.39 -3.14 -6.12
C LEU A 81 -12.74 -4.14 -7.06
N LEU A 82 -12.85 -5.43 -6.75
CA LEU A 82 -12.30 -6.49 -7.58
C LEU A 82 -13.09 -6.60 -8.90
N GLU A 83 -14.42 -6.55 -8.86
CA GLU A 83 -15.26 -6.57 -10.06
C GLU A 83 -14.97 -5.38 -10.98
N THR A 84 -14.90 -4.17 -10.41
CA THR A 84 -14.52 -2.95 -11.15
C THR A 84 -13.13 -3.09 -11.78
N PHE A 85 -12.17 -3.65 -11.04
CA PHE A 85 -10.83 -3.92 -11.55
C PHE A 85 -10.87 -4.90 -12.72
N GLU A 86 -11.62 -6.00 -12.61
CA GLU A 86 -11.72 -7.01 -13.66
C GLU A 86 -12.31 -6.45 -14.95
N ASP A 87 -13.34 -5.63 -14.85
CA ASP A 87 -13.98 -4.98 -16.00
C ASP A 87 -13.00 -4.07 -16.72
N LEU A 88 -12.29 -3.23 -15.98
CA LEU A 88 -11.26 -2.36 -16.53
C LEU A 88 -10.09 -3.16 -17.11
N ALA A 89 -9.56 -4.13 -16.37
CA ALA A 89 -8.38 -4.91 -16.76
C ALA A 89 -8.57 -5.73 -18.04
N ASN A 90 -9.81 -5.98 -18.47
CA ASN A 90 -10.11 -6.66 -19.73
C ASN A 90 -10.24 -5.68 -20.92
N LYS A 91 -10.27 -4.37 -20.70
CA LYS A 91 -10.29 -3.36 -21.76
C LYS A 91 -8.88 -3.12 -22.31
N GLN A 92 -8.82 -2.65 -23.55
CA GLN A 92 -7.58 -2.20 -24.18
C GLN A 92 -7.46 -0.68 -23.98
N PHE A 93 -6.53 -0.24 -23.15
CA PHE A 93 -6.28 1.19 -22.90
C PHE A 93 -5.05 1.70 -23.65
N ALA A 94 -5.03 2.99 -23.98
CA ALA A 94 -3.78 3.72 -24.19
C ALA A 94 -3.10 3.99 -22.84
N LEU A 95 -1.78 4.21 -22.84
CA LEU A 95 -1.01 4.34 -21.59
C LEU A 95 -1.42 5.55 -20.74
N GLU A 96 -1.72 6.66 -21.39
CA GLU A 96 -2.04 7.94 -20.76
C GLU A 96 -3.52 8.05 -20.35
N ASP A 97 -4.31 7.01 -20.64
CA ASP A 97 -5.73 6.97 -20.35
C ASP A 97 -5.99 7.02 -18.84
N GLU A 98 -6.97 7.84 -18.44
CA GLU A 98 -7.41 7.94 -17.05
C GLU A 98 -7.93 6.58 -16.54
N GLU A 99 -8.53 5.78 -17.42
CA GLU A 99 -8.97 4.41 -17.07
C GLU A 99 -7.78 3.49 -16.76
N ALA A 100 -6.64 3.63 -17.45
CA ALA A 100 -5.43 2.87 -17.17
C ALA A 100 -4.83 3.25 -15.80
N LYS A 101 -4.77 4.55 -15.50
CA LYS A 101 -4.34 5.09 -14.19
C LYS A 101 -5.23 4.59 -13.05
N PHE A 102 -6.53 4.61 -13.26
CA PHE A 102 -7.49 4.12 -12.28
C PHE A 102 -7.40 2.60 -12.08
N CYS A 103 -7.28 1.83 -13.17
CA CYS A 103 -7.07 0.37 -13.12
C CYS A 103 -5.80 0.01 -12.34
N TYR A 104 -4.70 0.73 -12.57
CA TYR A 104 -3.45 0.55 -11.84
C TYR A 104 -3.61 0.81 -10.33
N LEU A 105 -4.33 1.85 -9.94
CA LEU A 105 -4.57 2.12 -8.51
C LEU A 105 -5.45 1.07 -7.84
N LEU A 106 -6.49 0.59 -8.53
CA LEU A 106 -7.28 -0.55 -8.06
C LEU A 106 -6.40 -1.78 -7.84
N ALA A 107 -5.49 -2.07 -8.78
CA ALA A 107 -4.52 -3.14 -8.63
C ALA A 107 -3.66 -2.98 -7.36
N LEU A 108 -3.12 -1.78 -7.10
CA LEU A 108 -2.34 -1.51 -5.88
C LEU A 108 -3.14 -1.73 -4.59
N VAL A 109 -4.40 -1.27 -4.57
CA VAL A 109 -5.32 -1.50 -3.46
C VAL A 109 -5.56 -2.99 -3.24
N LEU A 110 -5.85 -3.74 -4.30
CA LEU A 110 -6.14 -5.18 -4.25
C LEU A 110 -4.91 -6.01 -3.87
N LEU A 111 -3.71 -5.61 -4.31
CA LEU A 111 -2.42 -6.18 -3.85
C LEU A 111 -2.23 -5.98 -2.35
N ARG A 112 -2.45 -4.75 -1.85
CA ARG A 112 -2.34 -4.43 -0.42
C ARG A 112 -3.35 -5.24 0.41
N LYS A 113 -4.53 -5.51 -0.14
CA LYS A 113 -5.59 -6.33 0.48
C LYS A 113 -5.42 -7.83 0.23
N LYS A 114 -4.36 -8.24 -0.48
CA LYS A 114 -4.05 -9.63 -0.85
C LYS A 114 -5.14 -10.35 -1.65
N ARG A 115 -5.94 -9.61 -2.41
CA ARG A 115 -6.87 -10.18 -3.38
C ARG A 115 -6.18 -10.56 -4.68
N LEU A 116 -5.18 -9.77 -5.06
CA LEU A 116 -4.25 -10.06 -6.15
C LEU A 116 -2.87 -10.37 -5.57
N SER A 117 -2.06 -11.08 -6.35
CA SER A 117 -0.63 -11.27 -6.13
C SER A 117 0.15 -10.78 -7.34
N LEU A 118 1.23 -10.04 -7.11
CA LEU A 118 2.19 -9.67 -8.15
C LEU A 118 3.05 -10.89 -8.46
N GLN A 119 2.97 -11.39 -9.69
CA GLN A 119 3.76 -12.54 -10.14
C GLN A 119 5.06 -12.11 -10.81
N ASP A 120 5.01 -11.03 -11.57
CA ASP A 120 6.12 -10.60 -12.42
C ASP A 120 6.01 -9.10 -12.72
N ILE A 121 7.16 -8.49 -13.02
CA ILE A 121 7.28 -7.11 -13.51
C ILE A 121 8.00 -7.19 -14.86
N ARG A 122 7.33 -6.73 -15.92
CA ARG A 122 7.85 -6.83 -17.29
C ARG A 122 8.07 -5.47 -17.91
N PHE A 123 9.18 -5.33 -18.62
CA PHE A 123 9.48 -4.15 -19.42
C PHE A 123 9.35 -4.48 -20.90
N GLN A 124 8.53 -3.72 -21.63
CA GLN A 124 8.35 -3.87 -23.08
C GLN A 124 8.21 -2.50 -23.72
N LYS A 125 8.94 -2.24 -24.82
CA LYS A 125 8.88 -0.96 -25.56
C LYS A 125 9.00 0.27 -24.64
N ASN A 126 9.94 0.25 -23.70
CA ASN A 126 10.16 1.31 -22.70
C ASN A 126 8.98 1.54 -21.74
N GLN A 127 8.11 0.55 -21.58
CA GLN A 127 6.96 0.59 -20.68
C GLN A 127 7.00 -0.57 -19.68
N GLU A 128 6.78 -0.26 -18.40
CA GLU A 128 6.67 -1.24 -17.32
C GLU A 128 5.23 -1.77 -17.21
N TYR A 129 5.10 -3.06 -16.91
CA TYR A 129 3.84 -3.76 -16.73
C TYR A 129 3.90 -4.67 -15.51
N PHE A 130 2.83 -4.67 -14.71
CA PHE A 130 2.61 -5.64 -13.65
C PHE A 130 1.83 -6.84 -14.17
N VAL A 131 2.34 -8.04 -13.91
CA VAL A 131 1.60 -9.28 -14.11
C VAL A 131 0.95 -9.67 -12.78
N LEU A 132 -0.36 -9.51 -12.73
CA LEU A 132 -1.17 -9.73 -11.54
C LEU A 132 -1.94 -11.03 -11.65
N PHE A 133 -2.10 -11.73 -10.55
CA PHE A 133 -2.82 -13.00 -10.49
C PHE A 133 -3.85 -13.00 -9.38
N GLU A 134 -5.05 -13.49 -9.67
CA GLU A 134 -6.08 -13.79 -8.68
C GLU A 134 -6.19 -15.29 -8.47
N LYS A 135 -5.90 -15.71 -7.24
CA LYS A 135 -5.90 -17.14 -6.88
C LYS A 135 -7.27 -17.80 -6.98
N LYS A 136 -8.36 -17.09 -6.66
CA LYS A 136 -9.71 -17.68 -6.62
C LYS A 136 -10.24 -18.05 -8.00
N LYS A 137 -10.07 -17.16 -8.98
CA LYS A 137 -10.51 -17.38 -10.38
C LYS A 137 -9.43 -18.01 -11.26
N ASN A 138 -8.22 -18.22 -10.74
CA ASN A 138 -7.06 -18.67 -11.50
C ASN A 138 -6.82 -17.82 -12.77
N LYS A 139 -7.01 -16.51 -12.65
CA LYS A 139 -6.93 -15.55 -13.76
C LYS A 139 -5.74 -14.61 -13.56
N SER A 140 -5.13 -14.20 -14.67
CA SER A 140 -4.03 -13.24 -14.67
C SER A 140 -4.31 -12.07 -15.59
N TRP A 141 -3.77 -10.91 -15.24
CA TRP A 141 -3.85 -9.69 -16.03
C TRP A 141 -2.47 -9.05 -16.14
N LYS A 142 -2.23 -8.38 -17.27
CA LYS A 142 -1.03 -7.58 -17.49
C LYS A 142 -1.43 -6.11 -17.56
N ILE A 143 -1.13 -5.35 -16.52
CA ILE A 143 -1.55 -3.96 -16.36
C ILE A 143 -0.34 -3.04 -16.57
N PRO A 144 -0.44 -1.99 -17.42
CA PRO A 144 0.63 -1.01 -17.55
C PRO A 144 0.82 -0.26 -16.23
N VAL A 145 2.06 0.12 -15.93
CA VAL A 145 2.39 1.05 -14.84
C VAL A 145 2.44 2.46 -15.44
N PRO A 146 1.39 3.27 -15.28
CA PRO A 146 1.38 4.60 -15.87
C PRO A 146 2.33 5.53 -15.09
N PRO A 147 2.87 6.57 -15.74
CA PRO A 147 3.46 7.67 -15.01
C PRO A 147 2.37 8.32 -14.14
N LEU A 148 2.69 8.55 -12.87
CA LEU A 148 1.80 9.22 -11.92
C LEU A 148 2.60 10.29 -11.18
N ASP A 149 2.14 11.54 -11.28
CA ASP A 149 2.63 12.62 -10.43
C ASP A 149 1.85 12.70 -9.10
N LYS A 150 2.25 13.64 -8.23
CA LYS A 150 1.62 13.79 -6.91
C LYS A 150 0.16 14.26 -6.99
N GLU A 151 -0.16 15.14 -7.93
CA GLU A 151 -1.49 15.72 -8.09
C GLU A 151 -2.46 14.65 -8.62
N GLU A 152 -2.01 13.85 -9.58
CA GLU A 152 -2.75 12.71 -10.13
C GLU A 152 -3.02 11.64 -9.07
N ILE A 153 -2.03 11.33 -8.22
CA ILE A 153 -2.22 10.39 -7.10
C ILE A 153 -3.31 10.89 -6.16
N GLU A 154 -3.31 12.16 -5.80
CA GLU A 154 -4.31 12.75 -4.90
C GLU A 154 -5.70 12.74 -5.55
N HIS A 155 -5.80 13.17 -6.81
CA HIS A 155 -7.04 13.17 -7.57
C HIS A 155 -7.67 11.78 -7.66
N LEU A 156 -6.89 10.77 -8.06
CA LEU A 156 -7.38 9.41 -8.21
C LEU A 156 -7.68 8.74 -6.86
N THR A 157 -6.95 9.10 -5.81
CA THR A 157 -7.26 8.65 -4.44
C THR A 157 -8.61 9.20 -3.98
N ASN A 158 -8.91 10.46 -4.27
CA ASN A 158 -10.20 11.07 -3.98
C ASN A 158 -11.33 10.42 -4.80
N LYS A 159 -11.08 10.12 -6.10
CA LYS A 159 -12.02 9.38 -6.96
C LYS A 159 -12.32 7.98 -6.44
N LEU A 160 -11.31 7.26 -5.96
CA LEU A 160 -11.50 5.97 -5.27
C LEU A 160 -12.34 6.15 -4.01
N ALA A 161 -12.05 7.16 -3.19
CA ALA A 161 -12.79 7.43 -1.97
C ALA A 161 -14.26 7.77 -2.25
N SER A 162 -14.58 8.51 -3.31
CA SER A 162 -15.95 8.86 -3.68
C SER A 162 -16.73 7.66 -4.23
N LEU A 163 -16.12 6.84 -5.09
CA LEU A 163 -16.75 5.62 -5.62
C LEU A 163 -17.06 4.61 -4.49
N LEU A 164 -16.20 4.59 -3.47
CA LEU A 164 -16.35 3.75 -2.29
C LEU A 164 -17.32 4.31 -1.23
N GLN A 165 -17.74 5.57 -1.35
CA GLN A 165 -18.70 6.24 -0.47
C GLN A 165 -20.14 6.23 -1.02
N SER A 166 -20.40 5.48 -2.11
CA SER A 166 -21.75 5.30 -2.65
C SER A 166 -22.77 4.83 -1.57
N PRO A 167 -24.05 5.23 -1.68
CA PRO A 167 -24.93 5.57 -0.55
C PRO A 167 -25.45 4.39 0.29
N GLU A 168 -25.06 3.15 0.00
CA GLU A 168 -25.56 1.99 0.74
C GLU A 168 -25.00 1.91 2.17
N THR A 169 -23.89 2.60 2.44
CA THR A 169 -23.35 2.73 3.80
C THR A 169 -24.09 3.78 4.65
N LEU A 170 -24.76 4.76 4.04
CA LEU A 170 -25.53 5.77 4.77
C LEU A 170 -26.92 5.27 5.23
N LYS A 171 -27.46 4.22 4.60
CA LYS A 171 -28.77 3.66 5.01
C LYS A 171 -28.71 2.84 6.30
N ARG A 172 -27.55 2.31 6.69
CA ARG A 172 -27.43 1.45 7.89
C ARG A 172 -27.23 2.23 9.20
N GLU A 173 -26.91 3.51 9.14
CA GLU A 173 -26.80 4.37 10.32
C GLU A 173 -28.12 5.10 10.64
N GLY A 174 -29.11 5.04 9.76
CA GLY A 174 -30.42 5.69 9.91
C GLY A 174 -31.53 4.86 10.57
N GLU A 175 -31.35 3.54 10.75
CA GLU A 175 -32.39 2.64 11.30
C GLU A 175 -32.16 2.24 12.76
N LYS A 176 -31.35 3.00 13.50
CA LYS A 176 -31.31 2.92 14.97
C LYS A 176 -31.84 4.21 15.59
N LYS A 177 -33.17 4.37 15.56
CA LYS A 177 -33.90 5.19 16.51
C LYS A 177 -35.10 4.41 17.02
#